data_AF-A0A4P5R713-F1
#
_entry.id   AF-A0A4P5R713-F1
#
_cell.length_a   1.000
_cell.length_b   1.000
_cell.length_c   1.000
_cell.angle_alpha   90.00
_cell.angle_beta   90.00
_cell.angle_gamma   90.00
#
_symmetry.space_group_name_H-M   'P 1'
#
loop_
_entity.id
_entity.type
_entity.pdbx_description
1 polymer ?
#
loop_
_entity_poly.entity_id
_entity_poly.type
_entity_poly.pdbx_seq_one_letter_code
_entity_poly.pdbx_strand_id
1 'polypeptide(L)'
;MPAIFGSEVFPSPVLEQIGAETGTRYIDVLRDDDLPGESGESDHSWQGLMRFNFVTMVEALGGDASSLRQLTMAPAVVDRAEYAK
;
A
#
# COMPACT_ATOMS: atom_id res chain seq x y z
N MET A 1 6.63 -19.59 3.86
CA MET A 1 5.91 -18.30 3.98
C MET A 1 5.56 -17.86 2.56
N PRO A 2 4.34 -17.41 2.26
CA PRO A 2 3.96 -17.09 0.88
C PRO A 2 4.50 -15.74 0.38
N ALA A 3 4.71 -14.76 1.28
CA ALA A 3 5.27 -13.45 0.93
C ALA A 3 6.14 -12.84 2.05
N ILE A 4 7.06 -11.96 1.67
CA ILE A 4 7.81 -11.03 2.54
C ILE A 4 7.58 -9.62 2.01
N PHE A 5 7.48 -8.64 2.91
CA PHE A 5 7.12 -7.27 2.58
C PHE A 5 8.24 -6.30 2.92
N GLY A 6 8.55 -5.38 1.99
CA GLY A 6 9.47 -4.26 2.16
C GLY A 6 8.78 -2.95 1.80
N SER A 7 9.52 -1.86 2.00
CA SER A 7 9.06 -0.49 1.66
C SER A 7 9.52 -0.11 0.26
N GLU A 8 8.68 0.61 -0.47
CA GLU A 8 8.94 1.10 -1.84
C GLU A 8 10.19 1.98 -1.92
N VAL A 9 10.44 2.76 -0.87
CA VAL A 9 11.56 3.71 -0.81
C VAL A 9 12.87 3.08 -0.32
N PHE A 10 12.85 1.85 0.20
CA PHE A 10 14.03 1.15 0.69
C PHE A 10 14.15 -0.25 0.06
N PRO A 11 14.56 -0.34 -1.21
CA PRO A 11 14.87 -1.62 -1.83
C PRO A 11 15.97 -2.33 -1.02
N SER A 12 15.71 -3.58 -0.65
CA SER A 12 16.61 -4.37 0.18
C SER A 12 17.11 -5.58 -0.61
N PRO A 13 18.37 -5.56 -1.10
CA PRO A 13 19.01 -6.74 -1.69
C PRO A 13 18.99 -7.95 -0.76
N VAL A 14 18.92 -7.72 0.55
CA VAL A 14 18.77 -8.77 1.57
C VAL A 14 17.39 -9.43 1.47
N LEU A 15 16.30 -8.67 1.33
CA LEU A 15 14.96 -9.23 1.19
C LEU A 15 14.81 -9.97 -0.15
N GLU A 16 15.39 -9.44 -1.22
CA GLU A 16 15.42 -10.13 -2.52
C GLU A 16 16.13 -11.49 -2.43
N GLN A 17 17.30 -11.54 -1.80
CA GLN A 17 18.05 -12.77 -1.59
C GLN A 17 17.27 -13.78 -0.72
N ILE A 18 16.63 -13.32 0.36
CA ILE A 18 15.77 -14.18 1.19
C ILE A 18 14.62 -14.75 0.37
N GLY A 19 13.98 -13.94 -0.50
CA GLY A 19 12.94 -14.40 -1.40
C GLY A 19 13.42 -15.50 -2.34
N ALA A 20 14.58 -15.30 -2.98
CA ALA A 20 15.20 -16.25 -3.89
C ALA A 20 15.58 -17.58 -3.21
N GLU A 21 16.14 -17.53 -2.00
CA GLU A 21 16.58 -18.73 -1.27
C GLU A 21 15.43 -19.52 -0.64
N THR A 22 14.36 -18.83 -0.21
CA THR A 22 13.24 -19.46 0.52
C THR A 22 12.05 -19.79 -0.38
N GLY A 23 12.05 -19.33 -1.63
CA GLY A 23 10.91 -19.41 -2.55
C GLY A 23 9.75 -18.50 -2.14
N THR A 24 10.01 -17.48 -1.31
CA THR A 24 9.00 -16.52 -0.84
C THR A 24 8.92 -15.35 -1.82
N ARG A 25 7.71 -14.88 -2.14
CA ARG A 25 7.54 -13.71 -3.00
C ARG A 25 7.90 -12.42 -2.25
N TYR A 26 8.81 -11.62 -2.79
CA TYR A 26 9.11 -10.29 -2.27
C TYR A 26 8.11 -9.26 -2.81
N ILE A 27 7.53 -8.47 -1.92
CA ILE A 27 6.59 -7.39 -2.21
C ILE A 27 7.19 -6.09 -1.68
N ASP A 28 7.60 -5.22 -2.58
CA ASP A 28 8.31 -3.97 -2.28
C ASP A 28 7.43 -2.74 -2.41
N VAL A 29 6.14 -2.89 -2.68
CA VAL A 29 5.26 -1.73 -2.97
C VAL A 29 4.55 -1.18 -1.75
N LEU A 30 4.81 -1.66 -0.52
CA LEU A 30 4.13 -1.09 0.66
C LEU A 30 4.65 0.33 0.92
N ARG A 31 3.73 1.20 1.35
CA ARG A 31 3.97 2.63 1.55
C ARG A 31 3.76 3.02 3.00
N ASP A 32 4.61 3.90 3.50
CA ASP A 32 4.53 4.47 4.85
C ASP A 32 4.58 6.00 4.86
N ASP A 33 5.09 6.62 3.79
CA ASP A 33 5.28 8.06 3.62
C ASP A 33 4.61 8.63 2.35
N ASP A 34 4.45 7.82 1.30
CA ASP A 34 3.81 8.22 0.03
C ASP A 34 2.31 7.88 -0.01
N LEU A 35 1.44 8.90 -0.02
CA LEU A 35 0.00 8.72 -0.14
C LEU A 35 -0.39 8.42 -1.60
N PRO A 36 -1.33 7.49 -1.85
CA PRO A 36 -1.75 7.19 -3.22
C PRO A 36 -2.61 8.31 -3.81
N GLY A 37 -2.48 8.57 -5.11
CA GLY A 37 -3.21 9.65 -5.79
C GLY A 37 -2.59 11.03 -5.56
N GLU A 38 -3.21 12.06 -6.12
CA GLU A 38 -2.72 13.45 -6.08
C GLU A 38 -3.32 14.25 -4.92
N SER A 39 -2.66 15.33 -4.50
CA SER A 39 -3.19 16.23 -3.46
C SER A 39 -4.62 16.71 -3.78
N GLY A 40 -5.53 16.53 -2.82
CA GLY A 40 -6.96 16.83 -2.95
C GLY A 40 -7.82 15.67 -3.46
N GLU A 41 -7.23 14.55 -3.89
CA GLU A 41 -7.98 13.33 -4.22
C GLU A 41 -8.36 12.55 -2.96
N SER A 42 -9.48 11.81 -2.99
CA SER A 42 -9.95 11.04 -1.83
C SER A 42 -8.96 9.95 -1.38
N ASP A 43 -8.24 9.39 -2.34
CA ASP A 43 -7.25 8.34 -2.09
C ASP A 43 -5.93 8.93 -1.54
N HIS A 44 -5.68 10.24 -1.72
CA HIS A 44 -4.53 10.95 -1.15
C HIS A 44 -4.74 11.23 0.33
N SER A 45 -4.92 10.15 1.08
CA SER A 45 -5.26 10.12 2.49
C SER A 45 -4.62 8.91 3.16
N TRP A 46 -4.46 9.01 4.48
CA TRP A 46 -3.98 7.88 5.28
C TRP A 46 -4.89 6.64 5.11
N GLN A 47 -6.19 6.83 5.01
CA GLN A 47 -7.13 5.73 4.76
C GLN A 47 -6.89 5.08 3.40
N GLY A 48 -6.65 5.86 2.35
CA GLY A 48 -6.28 5.37 1.02
C GLY A 48 -5.00 4.53 1.06
N LEU A 49 -3.97 5.02 1.75
CA LEU A 49 -2.72 4.28 1.99
C LEU A 49 -2.98 2.96 2.74
N MET A 50 -3.78 2.98 3.81
CA MET A 50 -4.12 1.77 4.56
C MET A 50 -4.89 0.76 3.70
N ARG A 51 -5.88 1.22 2.91
CA ARG A 51 -6.63 0.35 1.99
C ARG A 51 -5.68 -0.32 1.00
N PHE A 52 -4.79 0.46 0.38
CA PHE A 52 -3.80 -0.05 -0.56
C PHE A 52 -2.90 -1.11 0.10
N ASN A 53 -2.30 -0.81 1.26
CA ASN A 53 -1.42 -1.74 1.97
C ASN A 53 -2.15 -3.04 2.36
N PHE A 54 -3.37 -2.95 2.91
CA PHE A 54 -4.13 -4.14 3.29
C PHE A 54 -4.56 -4.98 2.09
N VAL A 55 -4.99 -4.36 0.99
CA VAL A 55 -5.31 -5.09 -0.24
C VAL A 55 -4.08 -5.86 -0.74
N THR A 56 -2.93 -5.18 -0.83
CA THR A 56 -1.66 -5.78 -1.26
C THR A 56 -1.25 -6.95 -0.37
N MET A 57 -1.32 -6.79 0.96
CA MET A 57 -0.97 -7.86 1.90
C MET A 57 -1.92 -9.06 1.79
N VAL A 58 -3.23 -8.83 1.79
CA VAL A 58 -4.23 -9.91 1.75
C VAL A 58 -4.07 -10.75 0.48
N GLU A 59 -3.96 -10.11 -0.67
CA GLU A 59 -3.77 -10.82 -1.93
C GLU A 59 -2.42 -11.53 -2.01
N ALA A 60 -1.37 -10.90 -1.48
CA ALA A 60 -0.05 -11.52 -1.48
C ALA A 60 0.05 -12.78 -0.62
N LEU A 61 -0.78 -12.86 0.42
CA LEU A 61 -0.92 -14.04 1.25
C LEU A 61 -1.95 -15.05 0.72
N GLY A 62 -2.58 -14.78 -0.44
CA GLY A 62 -3.53 -15.67 -1.10
C GLY A 62 -4.99 -15.52 -0.65
N GLY A 63 -5.32 -14.43 0.04
CA GLY A 63 -6.68 -14.10 0.48
C GLY A 63 -7.48 -13.29 -0.55
N ASP A 64 -8.75 -13.05 -0.23
CA ASP A 64 -9.66 -12.20 -1.01
C ASP A 64 -9.80 -10.81 -0.37
N ALA A 65 -9.40 -9.77 -1.11
CA ALA A 65 -9.46 -8.38 -0.66
C ALA A 65 -10.69 -7.61 -1.19
N SER A 66 -11.68 -8.29 -1.77
CA SER A 66 -12.84 -7.66 -2.42
C SER A 66 -13.59 -6.68 -1.51
N SER A 67 -13.79 -7.02 -0.23
CA SER A 67 -14.46 -6.15 0.73
C SER A 67 -13.64 -4.89 1.07
N LEU A 68 -12.31 -4.99 1.10
CA LEU A 68 -11.44 -3.85 1.37
C LEU A 68 -11.48 -2.83 0.22
N ARG A 69 -11.57 -3.30 -1.02
CA ARG A 69 -11.70 -2.43 -2.21
C ARG A 69 -13.00 -1.63 -2.23
N GLN A 70 -14.05 -2.13 -1.60
CA GLN A 70 -15.35 -1.47 -1.54
C GLN A 70 -15.42 -0.36 -0.48
N LEU A 71 -14.38 -0.20 0.35
CA LEU A 71 -14.33 0.89 1.31
C LEU A 71 -14.27 2.24 0.58
N THR A 72 -15.21 3.12 0.93
CA THR A 72 -15.24 4.51 0.48
C THR A 72 -14.18 5.30 1.23
N MET A 73 -13.23 5.90 0.49
CA MET A 73 -12.18 6.76 1.03
C MET A 73 -12.59 8.24 1.04
N ALA A 74 -13.85 8.55 0.73
CA ALA A 74 -14.35 9.91 0.76
C ALA A 74 -14.18 10.49 2.18
N PRO A 75 -13.47 11.61 2.34
CA PRO A 75 -13.28 12.20 3.65
C PRO A 75 -14.63 12.68 4.20
N ALA A 76 -14.86 12.45 5.49
CA ALA A 76 -16.08 12.91 6.17
C ALA A 76 -16.16 14.45 6.26
N VAL A 77 -15.02 15.13 6.04
CA VAL A 77 -14.89 16.58 6.05
C VAL A 77 -14.40 17.03 4.68
N VAL A 78 -15.00 18.10 4.16
CA VAL A 78 -14.58 18.71 2.89
C VAL A 78 -13.18 19.29 3.08
N ASP A 79 -12.26 18.85 2.23
CA ASP A 79 -10.94 19.45 2.14
C ASP A 79 -11.04 20.88 1.61
N ARG A 80 -10.45 21.82 2.34
CA ARG A 80 -10.40 23.25 2.01
C ARG A 80 -8.96 23.76 1.94
N ALA A 81 -7.97 22.87 1.94
CA ALA A 81 -6.60 23.25 1.79
C ALA A 81 -6.35 23.80 0.39
N GLU A 82 -5.49 24.83 0.31
CA GLU A 82 -4.94 25.28 -0.96
C GLU A 82 -3.61 24.57 -1.20
N TYR A 83 -3.54 23.77 -2.26
CA TYR A 83 -2.33 23.06 -2.66
C TYR A 83 -1.58 23.89 -3.71
N ALA A 84 -0.37 24.32 -3.35
CA ALA A 84 0.55 24.90 -4.34
C ALA A 84 1.02 23.81 -5.32
N LYS A 85 1.08 24.15 -6.61
CA LYS A 85 1.65 23.29 -7.65
C LYS A 85 3.17 23.37 -7.68
#